data_AF-A0A921KL13-F1
#
_entry.id   AF-A0A921KL13-F1
#
_cell.length_a   1.000
_cell.length_b   1.000
_cell.length_c   1.000
_cell.angle_alpha   90.00
_cell.angle_beta   90.00
_cell.angle_gamma   90.00
#
_symmetry.space_group_name_H-M   'P 1'
#
loop_
_entity.id
_entity.type
_entity.pdbx_description
1 polymer ?
#
loop_
_entity_poly.entity_id
_entity_poly.type
_entity_poly.pdbx_seq_one_letter_code
_entity_poly.pdbx_strand_id
1 'polypeptide(L)'
;MRIAIAQMGTRAGDFEETSRRMAEQSRSAAEKNVGLLVFPATALCGASPVPYVDREGFLLDLAECLLDLADELACPCLVPVLTDFDGVAMPEAMLVTSGRVVPVRLTSYLEAAASEEGDVHALPELEFAGARIGVAFTYEDLDEYDEFEYDVDVILFLSGYGFAADDVSSALGSSISEGRYPADAEATGAWVVGVGGVGCYDGQVFCGSSFVLAPWGELAAQAPSFEEALLVCDVDPSAEGPLAEPLAPEVYDAPLMTWGALTAGLAEECGGGAGACVLVDDQIGSQLVATLATDALGPLRVRALVRLTGDARRDAVAEALVRALRLPDERVERLAPADGADEELSRDLAEARLAALARRTGAVPLGSDDKTALALDGRARASAACLQPIGDLYRSDVVALAHLRNTISPVIPADAAVPRPELPLSGLERSHPTPEARLGFVDLVLSSYVEWELPVSDIVSERGHEEVVNAIVGRLRDLDSARVTRGLVLELSSKTLAEARSPRGLAWRDRARADDERAMGRAAEALERLREAEEGGAEAPAVPRASSPTGEGHERDVRDLLGYLRDFSQGGGLSPLGQPTGEPGGRHGAPGEGPHPLWDGPFSEN
;
A
#
# COMPACT_ATOMS: atom_id res chain seq x y z
N MET A 1 -26.92 -16.68 10.61
CA MET A 1 -26.51 -15.69 11.62
C MET A 1 -26.71 -14.26 11.10
N ARG A 2 -26.82 -13.25 11.97
CA ARG A 2 -26.87 -11.83 11.55
C ARG A 2 -25.55 -11.14 11.89
N ILE A 3 -24.85 -10.64 10.88
CA ILE A 3 -23.56 -9.95 11.02
C ILE A 3 -23.78 -8.45 10.82
N ALA A 4 -23.00 -7.64 11.52
CA ALA A 4 -22.86 -6.23 11.22
C ALA A 4 -21.40 -5.81 11.11
N ILE A 5 -21.16 -4.74 10.35
CA ILE A 5 -19.85 -4.11 10.19
C ILE A 5 -19.99 -2.66 10.64
N ALA A 6 -19.21 -2.25 11.64
CA ALA A 6 -19.13 -0.87 12.10
C ALA A 6 -18.03 -0.13 11.30
N GLN A 7 -18.31 0.20 10.05
CA GLN A 7 -17.42 0.99 9.21
C GLN A 7 -17.26 2.39 9.81
N MET A 8 -16.08 2.69 10.36
CA MET A 8 -15.82 3.93 11.09
C MET A 8 -14.41 4.45 10.84
N GLY A 9 -14.26 5.77 10.95
CA GLY A 9 -12.96 6.42 11.04
C GLY A 9 -12.62 6.77 12.48
N THR A 10 -11.34 6.64 12.83
CA THR A 10 -10.84 6.75 14.20
C THR A 10 -9.51 7.48 14.20
N ARG A 11 -8.99 7.73 15.40
CA ARG A 11 -7.63 8.21 15.58
C ARG A 11 -6.83 7.11 16.25
N ALA A 12 -5.76 6.66 15.59
CA ALA A 12 -4.90 5.59 16.10
C ALA A 12 -4.47 5.86 17.55
N GLY A 13 -4.71 4.89 18.44
CA GLY A 13 -4.37 4.96 19.86
C GLY A 13 -5.25 5.86 20.73
N ASP A 14 -6.29 6.50 20.18
CA ASP A 14 -7.29 7.24 20.98
C ASP A 14 -8.31 6.25 21.59
N PHE A 15 -7.83 5.44 22.53
CA PHE A 15 -8.61 4.35 23.12
C PHE A 15 -9.88 4.83 23.83
N GLU A 16 -9.84 5.98 24.50
CA GLU A 16 -10.99 6.54 25.24
C GLU A 16 -12.15 6.89 24.29
N GLU A 17 -11.90 7.71 23.27
CA GLU A 17 -12.96 8.13 22.34
C GLU A 17 -13.39 6.97 21.43
N THR A 18 -12.43 6.13 21.01
CA THR A 18 -12.73 5.00 20.13
C THR A 18 -13.57 3.95 20.83
N SER A 19 -13.21 3.51 22.04
CA SER A 19 -13.97 2.50 22.79
C SER A 19 -15.39 2.97 23.09
N ARG A 20 -15.57 4.25 23.45
CA ARG A 20 -16.88 4.88 23.64
C ARG A 20 -17.76 4.75 22.39
N ARG A 21 -17.21 5.05 21.21
CA ARG A 21 -17.92 4.93 19.92
C ARG A 21 -18.19 3.48 19.53
N MET A 22 -17.26 2.57 19.80
CA MET A 22 -17.47 1.13 19.61
C MET A 22 -18.62 0.61 20.47
N ALA A 23 -18.71 1.03 21.73
CA ALA A 23 -19.83 0.71 22.61
C ALA A 23 -21.17 1.25 22.07
N GLU A 24 -21.20 2.45 21.49
CA GLU A 24 -22.39 3.01 20.82
C GLU A 24 -22.82 2.21 19.59
N GLN A 25 -21.87 1.79 18.76
CA GLN A 25 -22.14 0.92 17.60
C GLN A 25 -22.65 -0.45 18.05
N SER A 26 -22.08 -1.04 19.10
CA SER A 26 -22.55 -2.31 19.66
C SER A 26 -23.99 -2.24 20.17
N ARG A 27 -24.38 -1.13 20.82
CA ARG A 27 -25.77 -0.90 21.24
C ARG A 27 -26.72 -0.83 20.03
N SER A 28 -26.32 -0.09 19.00
CA SER A 28 -27.09 0.05 17.76
C SER A 28 -27.21 -1.29 17.01
N ALA A 29 -26.16 -2.11 17.04
CA ALA A 29 -26.16 -3.47 16.47
C ALA A 29 -27.07 -4.41 17.27
N ALA A 30 -27.00 -4.37 18.60
CA ALA A 30 -27.86 -5.16 19.49
C ALA A 30 -29.35 -4.85 19.29
N GLU A 31 -29.72 -3.57 19.12
CA GLU A 31 -31.10 -3.16 18.78
C GLU A 31 -31.60 -3.76 17.46
N LYS A 32 -30.69 -4.03 16.52
CA LYS A 32 -30.97 -4.70 15.24
C LYS A 32 -30.90 -6.23 15.30
N ASN A 33 -30.74 -6.81 16.51
CA ASN A 33 -30.58 -8.24 16.77
C ASN A 33 -29.36 -8.85 16.05
N VAL A 34 -28.27 -8.10 15.95
CA VAL A 34 -27.00 -8.58 15.41
C VAL A 34 -26.41 -9.64 16.35
N GLY A 35 -25.96 -10.75 15.77
CA GLY A 35 -25.28 -11.83 16.48
C GLY A 35 -23.79 -11.57 16.65
N LEU A 36 -23.13 -10.99 15.64
CA LEU A 36 -21.71 -10.62 15.65
C LEU A 36 -21.50 -9.26 14.99
N LEU A 37 -20.89 -8.32 15.71
CA LEU A 37 -20.45 -7.03 15.17
C LEU A 37 -18.94 -7.06 14.89
N VAL A 38 -18.52 -6.69 13.69
CA VAL A 38 -17.10 -6.66 13.30
C VAL A 38 -16.64 -5.21 13.18
N PHE A 39 -15.50 -4.90 13.78
CA PHE A 39 -14.85 -3.59 13.67
C PHE A 39 -13.70 -3.62 12.64
N PRO A 40 -13.37 -2.47 12.01
CA PRO A 40 -12.24 -2.36 11.11
C PRO A 40 -10.89 -2.59 11.78
N ALA A 41 -9.91 -3.08 11.01
CA ALA A 41 -8.55 -3.31 11.51
C ALA A 41 -7.86 -2.04 12.03
N THR A 42 -8.21 -0.89 11.47
CA THR A 42 -7.65 0.41 11.85
C THR A 42 -8.28 1.02 13.10
N ALA A 43 -9.36 0.43 13.66
CA ALA A 43 -10.20 1.10 14.65
C ALA A 43 -9.44 1.49 15.92
N LEU A 44 -8.72 0.57 16.56
CA LEU A 44 -7.99 0.87 17.80
C LEU A 44 -6.53 1.27 17.53
N CYS A 45 -5.83 0.51 16.68
CA CYS A 45 -4.39 0.64 16.51
C CYS A 45 -3.96 1.54 15.35
N GLY A 46 -4.87 1.89 14.43
CA GLY A 46 -4.50 2.45 13.12
C GLY A 46 -3.90 1.38 12.19
N ALA A 47 -3.21 1.81 11.14
CA ALA A 47 -2.64 0.92 10.13
C ALA A 47 -1.21 0.43 10.45
N SER A 48 -0.47 1.16 11.30
CA SER A 48 0.94 0.86 11.60
C SER A 48 1.18 0.52 13.07
N PRO A 49 2.16 -0.35 13.38
CA PRO A 49 2.56 -0.61 14.75
C PRO A 49 3.34 0.57 15.36
N VAL A 50 3.26 0.71 16.69
CA VAL A 50 4.07 1.68 17.43
C VAL A 50 5.57 1.27 17.46
N PRO A 51 6.50 2.23 17.66
CA PRO A 51 7.92 1.93 17.81
C PRO A 51 8.20 0.91 18.92
N TYR A 52 9.22 0.07 18.76
CA TYR A 52 9.57 -0.99 19.71
C TYR A 52 9.65 -0.52 21.17
N VAL A 53 10.18 0.70 21.40
CA VAL A 53 10.32 1.28 22.74
C VAL A 53 8.98 1.59 23.43
N ASP A 54 7.93 1.85 22.64
CA ASP A 54 6.59 2.22 23.15
C ASP A 54 5.64 1.02 23.20
N ARG A 55 6.01 -0.13 22.61
CA ARG A 55 5.13 -1.31 22.45
C ARG A 55 4.60 -1.86 23.77
N GLU A 56 5.45 -1.99 24.79
CA GLU A 56 5.01 -2.55 26.08
C GLU A 56 3.90 -1.70 26.71
N GLY A 57 4.11 -0.38 26.77
CA GLY A 57 3.09 0.54 27.29
C GLY A 57 1.82 0.53 26.45
N PHE A 58 1.96 0.57 25.12
CA PHE A 58 0.81 0.54 24.21
C PHE A 58 -0.02 -0.75 24.35
N LEU A 59 0.63 -1.91 24.49
CA LEU A 59 -0.06 -3.19 24.67
C LEU A 59 -0.76 -3.29 26.04
N LEU A 60 -0.21 -2.67 27.09
CA LEU A 60 -0.87 -2.58 28.39
C LEU A 60 -2.14 -1.73 28.30
N ASP A 61 -2.05 -0.54 27.70
CA ASP A 61 -3.19 0.36 27.52
C ASP A 61 -4.27 -0.28 26.62
N LEU A 62 -3.84 -0.99 25.55
CA LEU A 62 -4.73 -1.76 24.68
C LEU A 62 -5.43 -2.89 25.44
N ALA A 63 -4.71 -3.61 26.30
CA ALA A 63 -5.29 -4.68 27.11
C ALA A 63 -6.33 -4.14 28.11
N GLU A 64 -6.06 -3.01 28.76
CA GLU A 64 -7.04 -2.33 29.62
C GLU A 64 -8.28 -1.92 28.82
N CYS A 65 -8.10 -1.30 27.65
CA CYS A 65 -9.19 -0.93 26.75
C CYS A 65 -10.04 -2.14 26.31
N LEU A 66 -9.42 -3.26 25.95
CA LEU A 66 -10.15 -4.49 25.57
C LEU A 66 -10.93 -5.10 26.73
N LEU A 67 -10.42 -5.02 27.96
CA LEU A 67 -11.13 -5.47 29.15
C LEU A 67 -12.34 -4.58 29.45
N ASP A 68 -12.19 -3.26 29.35
CA ASP A 68 -13.31 -2.33 29.51
C ASP A 68 -14.39 -2.55 28.44
N LEU A 69 -13.97 -2.75 27.18
CA LEU A 69 -14.88 -3.10 26.09
C LEU A 69 -15.63 -4.41 26.37
N ALA A 70 -14.99 -5.41 26.97
CA ALA A 70 -15.64 -6.68 27.31
C ALA A 70 -16.80 -6.53 28.31
N ASP A 71 -16.77 -5.47 29.12
CA ASP A 71 -17.83 -5.12 30.07
C ASP A 71 -18.90 -4.18 29.46
N GLU A 72 -18.53 -3.35 28.49
CA GLU A 72 -19.42 -2.32 27.92
C GLU A 72 -20.17 -2.71 26.63
N LEU A 73 -19.65 -3.65 25.85
CA LEU A 73 -20.22 -4.02 24.56
C LEU A 73 -21.58 -4.75 24.72
N ALA A 74 -22.58 -4.30 23.94
CA ALA A 74 -23.96 -4.77 24.05
C ALA A 74 -24.26 -6.06 23.26
N CYS A 75 -23.33 -6.51 22.40
CA CYS A 75 -23.39 -7.76 21.66
C CYS A 75 -21.97 -8.31 21.44
N PRO A 76 -21.81 -9.59 21.08
CA PRO A 76 -20.53 -10.15 20.68
C PRO A 76 -19.88 -9.34 19.56
N CYS A 77 -18.59 -9.04 19.72
CA CYS A 77 -17.84 -8.26 18.75
C CYS A 77 -16.53 -8.94 18.38
N LEU A 78 -16.10 -8.78 17.13
CA LEU A 78 -14.74 -9.07 16.69
C LEU A 78 -13.99 -7.74 16.55
N VAL A 79 -12.92 -7.58 17.33
CA VAL A 79 -12.14 -6.35 17.45
C VAL A 79 -10.71 -6.64 16.97
N PRO A 80 -10.32 -6.22 15.76
CA PRO A 80 -8.97 -6.45 15.29
C PRO A 80 -7.98 -5.45 15.92
N VAL A 81 -6.76 -5.92 16.16
CA VAL A 81 -5.68 -5.19 16.82
C VAL A 81 -4.33 -5.60 16.23
N LEU A 82 -3.30 -4.79 16.49
CA LEU A 82 -1.91 -5.15 16.23
C LEU A 82 -1.26 -5.67 17.51
N THR A 83 -0.77 -6.92 17.46
CA THR A 83 -0.05 -7.60 18.55
C THR A 83 1.45 -7.71 18.25
N ASP A 84 2.21 -8.27 19.18
CA ASP A 84 3.64 -8.56 19.02
C ASP A 84 3.89 -10.06 19.24
N PHE A 85 4.59 -10.69 18.30
CA PHE A 85 5.10 -12.05 18.42
C PHE A 85 6.60 -12.02 18.12
N ASP A 86 7.42 -12.32 19.14
CA ASP A 86 8.90 -12.26 19.08
C ASP A 86 9.47 -10.96 18.48
N GLY A 87 8.86 -9.81 18.83
CA GLY A 87 9.30 -8.50 18.35
C GLY A 87 8.81 -8.16 16.95
N VAL A 88 7.96 -8.98 16.36
CA VAL A 88 7.31 -8.73 15.06
C VAL A 88 5.85 -8.38 15.28
N ALA A 89 5.44 -7.25 14.73
CA ALA A 89 4.05 -6.84 14.81
C ALA A 89 3.19 -7.72 13.90
N MET A 90 2.07 -8.22 14.42
CA MET A 90 1.16 -9.08 13.66
C MET A 90 -0.29 -8.71 13.95
N PRO A 91 -1.17 -8.73 12.93
CA PRO A 91 -2.59 -8.58 13.16
C PRO A 91 -3.14 -9.75 13.99
N GLU A 92 -4.16 -9.43 14.79
CA GLU A 92 -4.93 -10.38 15.60
C GLU A 92 -6.38 -9.90 15.67
N ALA A 93 -7.32 -10.83 15.77
CA ALA A 93 -8.72 -10.54 16.00
C ALA A 93 -9.12 -10.98 17.40
N MET A 94 -9.62 -10.03 18.21
CA MET A 94 -10.10 -10.31 19.55
C MET A 94 -11.60 -10.55 19.50
N LEU A 95 -12.04 -11.78 19.78
CA LEU A 95 -13.44 -12.08 20.03
C LEU A 95 -13.80 -11.60 21.44
N VAL A 96 -14.57 -10.52 21.50
CA VAL A 96 -15.04 -9.90 22.73
C VAL A 96 -16.49 -10.29 22.97
N THR A 97 -16.72 -11.02 24.06
CA THR A 97 -18.04 -11.43 24.56
C THR A 97 -18.17 -11.02 26.02
N SER A 98 -19.37 -11.04 26.60
CA SER A 98 -19.64 -10.52 27.96
C SER A 98 -18.62 -10.98 29.01
N GLY A 99 -17.67 -10.10 29.36
CA GLY A 99 -16.58 -10.33 30.32
C GLY A 99 -15.45 -11.25 29.84
N ARG A 100 -15.30 -11.51 28.54
CA ARG A 100 -14.30 -12.40 27.95
C ARG A 100 -13.71 -11.84 26.66
N VAL A 101 -12.38 -11.89 26.57
CA VAL A 101 -11.60 -11.56 25.38
C VAL A 101 -10.83 -12.81 24.97
N VAL A 102 -10.99 -13.25 23.72
CA VAL A 102 -10.33 -14.44 23.17
C VAL A 102 -9.59 -14.05 21.88
N PRO A 103 -8.26 -14.20 21.81
CA PRO A 103 -7.51 -13.96 20.57
C PRO A 103 -7.73 -15.11 19.60
N VAL A 104 -8.19 -14.84 18.37
CA VAL A 104 -8.58 -15.88 17.41
C VAL A 104 -7.34 -16.56 16.82
N ARG A 105 -6.39 -15.79 16.27
CA ARG A 105 -5.19 -16.33 15.61
C ARG A 105 -4.31 -17.09 16.57
N LEU A 106 -4.04 -16.53 17.75
CA LEU A 106 -3.27 -17.23 18.78
C LEU A 106 -3.96 -18.53 19.23
N THR A 107 -5.29 -18.55 19.34
CA THR A 107 -6.01 -19.79 19.68
C THR A 107 -5.86 -20.84 18.59
N SER A 108 -6.08 -20.50 17.32
CA SER A 108 -5.90 -21.44 16.19
C SER A 108 -4.47 -21.97 16.12
N TYR A 109 -3.47 -21.10 16.28
CA TYR A 109 -2.06 -21.50 16.32
C TYR A 109 -1.76 -22.50 17.45
N LEU A 110 -2.25 -22.26 18.67
CA LEU A 110 -2.04 -23.15 19.81
C LEU A 110 -2.76 -24.50 19.64
N GLU A 111 -3.92 -24.51 19.02
CA GLU A 111 -4.68 -25.73 18.71
C GLU A 111 -3.96 -26.57 17.65
N ALA A 112 -3.45 -25.95 16.59
CA ALA A 112 -2.66 -26.61 15.57
C ALA A 112 -1.34 -27.16 16.12
N ALA A 113 -0.62 -26.38 16.95
CA ALA A 113 0.61 -26.81 17.60
C ALA A 113 0.41 -27.98 18.59
N ALA A 114 -0.81 -28.15 19.12
CA ALA A 114 -1.17 -29.27 19.97
C ALA A 114 -1.61 -30.51 19.18
N SER A 115 -1.87 -30.39 17.88
CA SER A 115 -2.25 -31.51 17.02
C SER A 115 -1.06 -32.43 16.71
N GLU A 116 -1.31 -33.73 16.50
CA GLU A 116 -0.27 -34.71 16.15
C GLU A 116 0.27 -34.54 14.73
N GLU A 117 -0.47 -33.81 13.87
CA GLU A 117 -0.13 -33.56 12.46
C GLU A 117 0.75 -32.32 12.28
N GLY A 118 0.88 -31.47 13.31
CA GLY A 118 1.83 -30.36 13.34
C GLY A 118 1.62 -29.41 12.16
N ASP A 119 0.39 -28.94 11.98
CA ASP A 119 0.09 -28.00 10.90
C ASP A 119 0.77 -26.65 11.17
N VAL A 120 1.62 -26.24 10.23
CA VAL A 120 2.44 -25.03 10.30
C VAL A 120 1.68 -23.82 9.76
N HIS A 121 0.52 -24.04 9.11
CA HIS A 121 -0.24 -23.05 8.36
C HIS A 121 -1.60 -22.71 8.97
N ALA A 122 -1.73 -22.74 10.30
CA ALA A 122 -3.02 -22.55 10.97
C ALA A 122 -3.55 -21.10 10.82
N LEU A 123 -4.44 -20.91 9.85
CA LEU A 123 -5.18 -19.67 9.67
C LEU A 123 -6.14 -19.42 10.86
N PRO A 124 -6.49 -18.15 11.15
CA PRO A 124 -7.36 -17.84 12.28
C PRO A 124 -8.82 -18.27 12.02
N GLU A 125 -9.32 -19.21 12.81
CA GLU A 125 -10.69 -19.71 12.75
C GLU A 125 -11.42 -19.60 14.09
N LEU A 126 -12.74 -19.42 14.04
CA LEU A 126 -13.61 -19.56 15.20
C LEU A 126 -14.98 -20.17 14.87
N GLU A 127 -15.52 -20.93 15.80
CA GLU A 127 -16.94 -21.31 15.77
C GLU A 127 -17.80 -20.25 16.45
N PHE A 128 -18.77 -19.70 15.73
CA PHE A 128 -19.71 -18.73 16.29
C PHE A 128 -21.13 -18.92 15.75
N ALA A 129 -22.11 -19.00 16.66
CA ALA A 129 -23.52 -19.19 16.33
C ALA A 129 -23.82 -20.39 15.39
N GLY A 130 -23.00 -21.45 15.46
CA GLY A 130 -23.12 -22.65 14.64
C GLY A 130 -22.55 -22.52 13.22
N ALA A 131 -21.80 -21.44 12.95
CA ALA A 131 -21.01 -21.26 11.74
C ALA A 131 -19.51 -21.33 12.08
N ARG A 132 -18.71 -21.88 11.18
CA ARG A 132 -17.25 -21.77 11.17
C ARG A 132 -16.85 -20.52 10.42
N ILE A 133 -16.09 -19.66 11.08
CA ILE A 133 -15.70 -18.35 10.56
C ILE A 133 -14.17 -18.33 10.43
N GLY A 134 -13.68 -18.19 9.20
CA GLY A 134 -12.30 -17.84 8.92
C GLY A 134 -12.09 -16.32 9.03
N VAL A 135 -10.92 -15.91 9.45
CA VAL A 135 -10.49 -14.51 9.48
C VAL A 135 -9.23 -14.37 8.62
N ALA A 136 -9.32 -13.52 7.59
CA ALA A 136 -8.23 -13.19 6.69
C ALA A 136 -7.83 -11.73 6.90
N PHE A 137 -6.52 -11.46 6.98
CA PHE A 137 -5.94 -10.11 7.07
C PHE A 137 -5.22 -9.71 5.77
N THR A 138 -4.79 -10.69 4.98
CA THR A 138 -4.09 -10.50 3.70
C THR A 138 -4.81 -11.22 2.56
N TYR A 139 -4.39 -10.93 1.33
CA TYR A 139 -4.81 -11.70 0.16
C TYR A 139 -4.28 -13.12 0.18
N GLU A 140 -3.05 -13.31 0.67
CA GLU A 140 -2.47 -14.64 0.88
C GLU A 140 -3.34 -15.48 1.82
N ASP A 141 -3.87 -14.91 2.91
CA ASP A 141 -4.79 -15.63 3.79
C ASP A 141 -6.04 -16.10 3.02
N LEU A 142 -6.60 -15.27 2.11
CA LEU A 142 -7.75 -15.66 1.28
C LEU A 142 -7.40 -16.79 0.31
N ASP A 143 -6.23 -16.70 -0.32
CA ASP A 143 -5.71 -17.72 -1.23
C ASP A 143 -5.49 -19.04 -0.48
N GLU A 144 -4.93 -18.99 0.73
CA GLU A 144 -4.69 -20.17 1.58
C GLU A 144 -6.01 -20.83 2.06
N TYR A 145 -7.08 -20.07 2.33
CA TYR A 145 -8.40 -20.64 2.64
C TYR A 145 -8.94 -21.52 1.48
N ASP A 146 -8.67 -21.15 0.23
CA ASP A 146 -9.04 -21.94 -0.96
C ASP A 146 -8.04 -23.08 -1.20
N GLU A 147 -6.74 -22.79 -1.26
CA GLU A 147 -5.68 -23.75 -1.62
C GLU A 147 -5.63 -24.94 -0.66
N PHE A 148 -5.84 -24.70 0.63
CA PHE A 148 -5.85 -25.74 1.65
C PHE A 148 -7.26 -26.29 1.95
N GLU A 149 -8.27 -25.92 1.15
CA GLU A 149 -9.66 -26.41 1.24
C GLU A 149 -10.23 -26.30 2.68
N TYR A 150 -10.03 -25.15 3.32
CA TYR A 150 -10.53 -24.91 4.67
C TYR A 150 -12.06 -25.00 4.71
N ASP A 151 -12.59 -25.75 5.67
CA ASP A 151 -14.03 -26.00 5.79
C ASP A 151 -14.71 -24.88 6.60
N VAL A 152 -14.79 -23.68 6.03
CA VAL A 152 -15.35 -22.47 6.64
C VAL A 152 -16.66 -22.04 5.95
N ASP A 153 -17.62 -21.57 6.74
CA ASP A 153 -18.92 -21.09 6.22
C ASP A 153 -18.88 -19.61 5.83
N VAL A 154 -18.03 -18.83 6.53
CA VAL A 154 -17.90 -17.38 6.39
C VAL A 154 -16.42 -17.02 6.50
N ILE A 155 -15.92 -16.16 5.62
CA ILE A 155 -14.58 -15.58 5.71
C ILE A 155 -14.74 -14.07 5.96
N LEU A 156 -14.17 -13.59 7.05
CA LEU A 156 -14.07 -12.17 7.37
C LEU A 156 -12.73 -11.65 6.84
N PHE A 157 -12.76 -10.87 5.78
CA PHE A 157 -11.57 -10.18 5.27
C PHE A 157 -11.43 -8.82 5.96
N LEU A 158 -10.48 -8.73 6.89
CA LEU A 158 -10.19 -7.55 7.70
C LEU A 158 -9.07 -6.74 7.04
N SER A 159 -9.43 -5.86 6.12
CA SER A 159 -8.47 -5.06 5.35
C SER A 159 -7.59 -4.21 6.27
N GLY A 160 -6.29 -4.53 6.28
CA GLY A 160 -5.26 -3.83 7.08
C GLY A 160 -4.51 -2.73 6.33
N TYR A 161 -4.73 -2.57 5.03
CA TYR A 161 -4.04 -1.60 4.17
C TYR A 161 -5.04 -0.71 3.41
N GLY A 162 -4.57 0.49 3.03
CA GLY A 162 -5.38 1.48 2.33
C GLY A 162 -5.58 1.19 0.83
N PHE A 163 -6.29 2.10 0.17
CA PHE A 163 -6.54 2.07 -1.27
C PHE A 163 -5.26 2.27 -2.08
N ALA A 164 -5.08 1.43 -3.09
CA ALA A 164 -4.02 1.47 -4.07
C ALA A 164 -4.63 1.56 -5.48
N ALA A 165 -4.20 2.53 -6.29
CA ALA A 165 -4.74 2.77 -7.63
C ALA A 165 -4.35 1.67 -8.64
N ASP A 166 -3.27 0.93 -8.38
CA ASP A 166 -2.80 -0.21 -9.15
C ASP A 166 -3.37 -1.57 -8.66
N ASP A 167 -4.07 -1.59 -7.53
CA ASP A 167 -4.87 -2.74 -7.07
C ASP A 167 -6.35 -2.35 -6.94
N VAL A 168 -7.13 -2.77 -7.93
CA VAL A 168 -8.59 -2.53 -7.96
C VAL A 168 -9.29 -3.12 -6.74
N SER A 169 -8.82 -4.24 -6.19
CA SER A 169 -9.48 -4.93 -5.08
C SER A 169 -9.34 -4.17 -3.76
N SER A 170 -8.31 -3.34 -3.60
CA SER A 170 -8.12 -2.45 -2.44
C SER A 170 -9.28 -1.45 -2.21
N ALA A 171 -10.13 -1.21 -3.21
CA ALA A 171 -11.34 -0.39 -3.10
C ALA A 171 -12.55 -1.13 -2.47
N LEU A 172 -12.38 -2.39 -2.07
CA LEU A 172 -13.39 -3.24 -1.43
C LEU A 172 -14.70 -3.26 -2.24
N GLY A 173 -15.83 -2.95 -1.60
CA GLY A 173 -17.16 -3.06 -2.20
C GLY A 173 -17.34 -2.23 -3.48
N SER A 174 -16.58 -1.14 -3.63
CA SER A 174 -16.71 -0.21 -4.76
C SER A 174 -16.19 -0.82 -6.06
N SER A 175 -15.38 -1.88 -5.97
CA SER A 175 -14.75 -2.54 -7.09
C SER A 175 -15.19 -3.99 -7.29
N ILE A 176 -16.29 -4.43 -6.65
CA ILE A 176 -16.76 -5.82 -6.71
C ILE A 176 -16.88 -6.37 -8.15
N SER A 177 -17.25 -5.54 -9.13
CA SER A 177 -17.37 -5.97 -10.52
C SER A 177 -16.05 -6.29 -11.23
N GLU A 178 -14.93 -5.77 -10.72
CA GLU A 178 -13.60 -5.86 -11.33
C GLU A 178 -12.53 -6.45 -10.40
N GLY A 179 -12.81 -6.55 -9.09
CA GLY A 179 -11.93 -7.09 -8.08
C GLY A 179 -12.03 -8.61 -7.93
N ARG A 180 -11.20 -9.17 -7.04
CA ARG A 180 -11.05 -10.61 -6.83
C ARG A 180 -12.18 -11.28 -6.04
N TYR A 181 -12.84 -10.53 -5.16
CA TYR A 181 -13.72 -11.11 -4.13
C TYR A 181 -14.87 -12.01 -4.60
N PRO A 182 -15.53 -11.78 -5.76
CA PRO A 182 -16.51 -12.74 -6.28
C PRO A 182 -15.90 -14.11 -6.60
N ALA A 183 -14.69 -14.12 -7.16
CA ALA A 183 -13.97 -15.37 -7.45
C ALA A 183 -13.53 -16.06 -6.15
N ASP A 184 -13.06 -15.30 -5.15
CA ASP A 184 -12.69 -15.84 -3.83
C ASP A 184 -13.90 -16.49 -3.14
N ALA A 185 -15.07 -15.86 -3.21
CA ALA A 185 -16.32 -16.41 -2.66
C ALA A 185 -16.76 -17.69 -3.39
N GLU A 186 -16.66 -17.71 -4.72
CA GLU A 186 -16.99 -18.89 -5.53
C GLU A 186 -16.03 -20.06 -5.32
N ALA A 187 -14.73 -19.78 -5.16
CA ALA A 187 -13.69 -20.79 -5.00
C ALA A 187 -13.80 -21.48 -3.62
N THR A 188 -13.87 -20.68 -2.56
CA THR A 188 -14.00 -21.17 -1.18
C THR A 188 -15.38 -21.75 -0.89
N GLY A 189 -16.42 -21.35 -1.63
CA GLY A 189 -17.81 -21.71 -1.32
C GLY A 189 -18.31 -21.11 0.01
N ALA A 190 -17.61 -20.09 0.52
CA ALA A 190 -17.92 -19.41 1.77
C ALA A 190 -18.52 -18.02 1.52
N TRP A 191 -19.26 -17.49 2.50
CA TRP A 191 -19.64 -16.08 2.49
C TRP A 191 -18.41 -15.21 2.72
N VAL A 192 -18.12 -14.27 1.84
CA VAL A 192 -16.99 -13.33 2.01
C VAL A 192 -17.49 -11.99 2.53
N VAL A 193 -17.01 -11.57 3.70
CA VAL A 193 -17.36 -10.32 4.35
C VAL A 193 -16.13 -9.40 4.37
N GLY A 194 -16.09 -8.42 3.47
CA GLY A 194 -15.03 -7.42 3.43
C GLY A 194 -15.28 -6.29 4.42
N VAL A 195 -14.35 -6.07 5.34
CA VAL A 195 -14.44 -5.07 6.41
C VAL A 195 -13.38 -3.99 6.18
N GLY A 196 -13.84 -2.79 5.80
CA GLY A 196 -12.99 -1.62 5.57
C GLY A 196 -13.18 -0.52 6.60
N GLY A 197 -12.09 0.08 7.05
CA GLY A 197 -12.12 1.34 7.82
C GLY A 197 -12.37 2.55 6.92
N VAL A 198 -12.60 3.73 7.51
CA VAL A 198 -12.62 5.00 6.77
C VAL A 198 -11.58 5.94 7.38
N GLY A 199 -10.97 6.79 6.56
CA GLY A 199 -10.04 7.84 7.03
C GLY A 199 -8.62 7.66 6.50
N CYS A 200 -7.68 8.40 7.07
CA CYS A 200 -6.28 8.39 6.66
C CYS A 200 -5.37 8.06 7.85
N TYR A 201 -4.50 7.07 7.71
CA TYR A 201 -3.58 6.62 8.75
C TYR A 201 -2.18 6.50 8.13
N ASP A 202 -1.23 7.28 8.65
CA ASP A 202 0.16 7.33 8.16
C ASP A 202 0.31 7.59 6.65
N GLY A 203 -0.65 8.28 6.03
CA GLY A 203 -0.68 8.57 4.60
C GLY A 203 -1.51 7.56 3.78
N GLN A 204 -1.85 6.40 4.33
CA GLN A 204 -2.75 5.44 3.71
C GLN A 204 -4.20 5.86 3.86
N VAL A 205 -4.95 5.84 2.77
CA VAL A 205 -6.37 6.22 2.78
C VAL A 205 -7.25 4.98 2.71
N PHE A 206 -8.11 4.82 3.70
CA PHE A 206 -9.09 3.75 3.77
C PHE A 206 -10.43 4.27 3.26
N CYS A 207 -10.93 3.63 2.20
CA CYS A 207 -12.14 4.06 1.48
C CYS A 207 -13.44 3.55 2.11
N GLY A 208 -13.41 2.69 3.12
CA GLY A 208 -14.59 2.00 3.62
C GLY A 208 -15.13 1.04 2.58
N SER A 209 -16.38 1.25 2.14
CA SER A 209 -17.06 0.38 1.18
C SER A 209 -17.08 -1.11 1.59
N SER A 210 -17.25 -1.39 2.89
CA SER A 210 -17.42 -2.75 3.40
C SER A 210 -18.56 -3.48 2.68
N PHE A 211 -18.46 -4.81 2.53
CA PHE A 211 -19.43 -5.58 1.73
C PHE A 211 -19.68 -6.98 2.30
N VAL A 212 -20.71 -7.65 1.78
CA VAL A 212 -21.03 -9.06 2.04
C VAL A 212 -21.36 -9.73 0.70
N LEU A 213 -20.60 -10.77 0.34
CA LEU A 213 -20.83 -11.63 -0.81
C LEU A 213 -21.33 -12.99 -0.36
N ALA A 214 -22.29 -13.53 -1.11
CA ALA A 214 -22.71 -14.92 -0.98
C ALA A 214 -21.69 -15.89 -1.61
N PRO A 215 -21.71 -17.18 -1.24
CA PRO A 215 -20.82 -18.23 -1.78
C PRO A 215 -20.75 -18.41 -3.30
N TRP A 216 -21.66 -17.79 -4.04
CA TRP A 216 -21.72 -17.85 -5.50
C TRP A 216 -21.48 -16.48 -6.15
N GLY A 217 -20.77 -15.59 -5.45
CA GLY A 217 -20.29 -14.30 -5.98
C GLY A 217 -21.33 -13.17 -6.03
N GLU A 218 -22.56 -13.38 -5.53
CA GLU A 218 -23.59 -12.34 -5.52
C GLU A 218 -23.47 -11.39 -4.32
N LEU A 219 -23.59 -10.09 -4.57
CA LEU A 219 -23.52 -9.04 -3.55
C LEU A 219 -24.80 -8.98 -2.72
N ALA A 220 -24.70 -9.30 -1.43
CA ALA A 220 -25.81 -9.25 -0.49
C ALA A 220 -25.97 -7.89 0.18
N ALA A 221 -24.86 -7.22 0.50
CA ALA A 221 -24.86 -5.93 1.18
C ALA A 221 -23.58 -5.13 0.88
N GLN A 222 -23.68 -3.79 0.87
CA GLN A 222 -22.55 -2.88 0.68
C GLN A 222 -22.74 -1.60 1.49
N ALA A 223 -21.67 -1.09 2.08
CA ALA A 223 -21.58 0.20 2.74
C ALA A 223 -21.09 1.30 1.76
N PRO A 224 -21.42 2.58 1.99
CA PRO A 224 -20.92 3.67 1.15
C PRO A 224 -19.39 3.82 1.24
N SER A 225 -18.77 4.37 0.20
CA SER A 225 -17.35 4.74 0.20
C SER A 225 -17.16 6.10 0.88
N PHE A 226 -16.04 6.27 1.59
CA PHE A 226 -15.62 7.50 2.28
C PHE A 226 -16.61 8.02 3.35
N GLU A 227 -17.53 7.18 3.82
CA GLU A 227 -18.54 7.53 4.81
C GLU A 227 -18.63 6.48 5.93
N GLU A 228 -18.88 6.91 7.17
CA GLU A 228 -19.13 5.97 8.26
C GLU A 228 -20.51 5.31 8.13
N ALA A 229 -20.61 4.02 8.43
CA ALA A 229 -21.84 3.26 8.31
C ALA A 229 -21.90 2.07 9.25
N LEU A 230 -23.11 1.66 9.63
CA LEU A 230 -23.37 0.36 10.28
C LEU A 230 -24.10 -0.55 9.28
N LEU A 231 -23.33 -1.34 8.54
CA LEU A 231 -23.84 -2.33 7.58
C LEU A 231 -24.38 -3.54 8.36
N VAL A 232 -25.57 -4.03 8.03
CA VAL A 232 -26.16 -5.21 8.68
C VAL A 232 -26.66 -6.15 7.61
N CYS A 233 -26.26 -7.42 7.68
CA CYS A 233 -26.64 -8.46 6.73
C CYS A 233 -26.98 -9.75 7.45
N ASP A 234 -28.00 -10.45 6.97
CA ASP A 234 -28.24 -11.84 7.34
C ASP A 234 -27.35 -12.73 6.47
N VAL A 235 -26.58 -13.61 7.12
CA VAL A 235 -25.68 -14.58 6.49
C VAL A 235 -26.15 -15.96 6.90
N ASP A 236 -26.55 -16.79 5.96
CA ASP A 236 -26.99 -18.16 6.24
C ASP A 236 -25.92 -19.15 5.73
N PRO A 237 -25.15 -19.78 6.64
CA PRO A 237 -24.17 -20.82 6.30
C PRO A 237 -24.75 -21.96 5.46
N SER A 238 -26.05 -22.21 5.56
CA SER A 238 -26.75 -23.27 4.83
C SER A 238 -27.45 -22.78 3.56
N ALA A 239 -27.21 -21.53 3.15
CA ALA A 239 -27.84 -20.98 1.96
C ALA A 239 -27.40 -21.73 0.70
N GLU A 240 -28.38 -22.06 -0.15
CA GLU A 240 -28.16 -22.68 -1.46
C GLU A 240 -28.85 -21.86 -2.56
N GLY A 241 -28.18 -21.71 -3.70
CA GLY A 241 -28.74 -21.04 -4.88
C GLY A 241 -28.77 -19.52 -4.76
N PRO A 242 -29.23 -18.79 -5.78
CA PRO A 242 -29.06 -17.33 -5.83
C PRO A 242 -29.80 -16.62 -4.70
N LEU A 243 -29.29 -15.46 -4.31
CA LEU A 243 -29.94 -14.56 -3.37
C LEU A 243 -31.33 -14.19 -3.89
N ALA A 244 -32.28 -14.03 -2.97
CA ALA A 244 -33.63 -13.60 -3.34
C ALA A 244 -33.64 -12.19 -3.95
N GLU A 245 -32.78 -11.30 -3.44
CA GLU A 245 -32.66 -9.90 -3.86
C GLU A 245 -31.18 -9.48 -3.83
N PRO A 246 -30.35 -9.87 -4.82
CA PRO A 246 -28.96 -9.44 -4.88
C PRO A 246 -28.88 -7.94 -5.21
N LEU A 247 -27.90 -7.26 -4.63
CA LEU A 247 -27.53 -5.90 -5.01
C LEU A 247 -26.75 -5.95 -6.32
N ALA A 248 -27.02 -5.00 -7.21
CA ALA A 248 -26.18 -4.78 -8.37
C ALA A 248 -24.90 -4.04 -7.92
N PRO A 249 -23.70 -4.58 -8.19
CA PRO A 249 -22.46 -3.87 -7.91
C PRO A 249 -22.43 -2.51 -8.60
N GLU A 250 -21.82 -1.52 -7.95
CA GLU A 250 -21.56 -0.23 -8.55
C GLU A 250 -20.56 -0.37 -9.71
N VAL A 251 -20.63 0.55 -10.68
CA VAL A 251 -19.61 0.61 -11.74
C VAL A 251 -18.37 1.25 -11.15
N TYR A 252 -17.27 0.49 -11.10
CA TYR A 252 -16.00 1.00 -10.63
C TYR A 252 -15.47 2.09 -11.57
N ASP A 253 -15.16 3.25 -11.00
CA ASP A 253 -14.52 4.36 -11.71
C ASP A 253 -13.21 4.70 -10.98
N ALA A 254 -12.11 4.06 -11.40
CA ALA A 254 -10.80 4.21 -10.78
C ALA A 254 -10.36 5.68 -10.64
N PRO A 255 -10.49 6.55 -11.67
CA PRO A 255 -10.19 7.96 -11.52
C PRO A 255 -11.03 8.69 -10.45
N LEU A 256 -12.34 8.41 -10.34
CA LEU A 256 -13.18 9.00 -9.29
C LEU A 256 -12.83 8.46 -7.90
N MET A 257 -12.55 7.16 -7.77
CA MET A 257 -12.11 6.57 -6.51
C MET A 257 -10.77 7.15 -6.04
N THR A 258 -9.82 7.32 -6.97
CA THR A 258 -8.54 7.98 -6.70
C THR A 258 -8.72 9.43 -6.26
N TRP A 259 -9.61 10.18 -6.92
CA TRP A 259 -9.95 11.54 -6.49
C TRP A 259 -10.56 11.56 -5.09
N GLY A 260 -11.49 10.64 -4.81
CA GLY A 260 -12.09 10.45 -3.48
C GLY A 260 -11.03 10.22 -2.41
N ALA A 261 -10.13 9.26 -2.63
CA ALA A 261 -9.05 8.93 -1.71
C ALA A 261 -8.14 10.14 -1.44
N LEU A 262 -7.68 10.84 -2.48
CA LEU A 262 -6.88 12.05 -2.34
C LEU A 262 -7.60 13.14 -1.53
N THR A 263 -8.89 13.36 -1.78
CA THR A 263 -9.65 14.37 -1.04
C THR A 263 -9.89 13.98 0.42
N ALA A 264 -10.15 12.72 0.71
CA ALA A 264 -10.29 12.20 2.07
C ALA A 264 -8.96 12.31 2.84
N GLY A 265 -7.84 11.89 2.24
CA GLY A 265 -6.51 12.03 2.84
C GLY A 265 -6.14 13.49 3.10
N LEU A 266 -6.38 14.39 2.14
CA LEU A 266 -6.15 15.82 2.33
C LEU A 266 -7.02 16.42 3.42
N ALA A 267 -8.29 16.02 3.51
CA ALA A 267 -9.22 16.50 4.52
C ALA A 267 -8.76 16.08 5.93
N GLU A 268 -8.21 14.88 6.10
CA GLU A 268 -7.67 14.41 7.37
C GLU A 268 -6.37 15.15 7.75
N GLU A 269 -5.37 15.11 6.86
CA GLU A 269 -4.04 15.68 7.09
C GLU A 269 -4.05 17.21 7.32
N CYS A 270 -5.00 17.92 6.70
CA CYS A 270 -5.12 19.37 6.83
C CYS A 270 -6.31 19.81 7.72
N GLY A 271 -7.18 18.89 8.10
CA GLY A 271 -8.49 19.15 8.72
C GLY A 271 -8.40 19.80 10.10
N GLY A 272 -7.47 19.33 10.93
CA GLY A 272 -7.23 19.87 12.27
C GLY A 272 -6.53 21.24 12.31
N GLY A 273 -6.04 21.74 11.17
CA GLY A 273 -5.23 22.96 11.08
C GLY A 273 -5.92 24.17 10.45
N ALA A 274 -5.13 25.21 10.13
CA ALA A 274 -5.62 26.43 9.47
C ALA A 274 -5.87 26.27 7.96
N GLY A 275 -5.99 25.02 7.48
CA GLY A 275 -6.11 24.66 6.08
C GLY A 275 -4.75 24.43 5.40
N ALA A 276 -4.69 24.64 4.09
CA ALA A 276 -3.51 24.38 3.27
C ALA A 276 -3.00 25.65 2.57
N CYS A 277 -1.71 25.67 2.25
CA CYS A 277 -1.15 26.62 1.30
C CYS A 277 -0.35 25.90 0.21
N VAL A 278 -0.52 26.33 -1.03
CA VAL A 278 0.02 25.67 -2.22
C VAL A 278 0.74 26.69 -3.09
N LEU A 279 1.90 26.31 -3.61
CA LEU A 279 2.58 27.07 -4.66
C LEU A 279 1.88 26.80 -5.99
N VAL A 280 1.31 27.83 -6.62
CA VAL A 280 0.60 27.70 -7.90
C VAL A 280 1.44 28.30 -9.02
N ASP A 281 1.71 27.51 -10.05
CA ASP A 281 2.41 27.94 -11.26
C ASP A 281 1.69 27.43 -12.52
N ASP A 282 2.36 27.46 -13.68
CA ASP A 282 1.78 27.03 -14.95
C ASP A 282 1.79 25.50 -15.15
N GLN A 283 2.26 24.71 -14.18
CA GLN A 283 2.39 23.26 -14.31
C GLN A 283 1.15 22.51 -13.83
N ILE A 284 0.78 21.46 -14.53
CA ILE A 284 -0.45 20.70 -14.25
C ILE A 284 -0.49 20.10 -12.83
N GLY A 285 0.64 19.70 -12.26
CA GLY A 285 0.71 19.16 -10.91
C GLY A 285 0.29 20.19 -9.85
N SER A 286 0.79 21.43 -9.93
CA SER A 286 0.41 22.49 -8.97
C SER A 286 -1.05 22.89 -9.12
N GLN A 287 -1.55 22.88 -10.35
CA GLN A 287 -2.95 23.15 -10.70
C GLN A 287 -3.90 22.08 -10.14
N LEU A 288 -3.51 20.80 -10.26
CA LEU A 288 -4.25 19.66 -9.72
C LEU A 288 -4.28 19.72 -8.19
N VAL A 289 -3.14 19.92 -7.53
CA VAL A 289 -3.06 19.99 -6.05
C VAL A 289 -3.90 21.12 -5.49
N ALA A 290 -3.87 22.31 -6.11
CA ALA A 290 -4.72 23.42 -5.66
C ALA A 290 -6.22 23.11 -5.84
N THR A 291 -6.59 22.39 -6.91
CA THR A 291 -7.97 21.95 -7.15
C THR A 291 -8.40 20.88 -6.14
N LEU A 292 -7.57 19.86 -5.91
CA LEU A 292 -7.78 18.80 -4.91
C LEU A 292 -7.96 19.39 -3.50
N ALA A 293 -7.05 20.27 -3.08
CA ALA A 293 -7.14 20.93 -1.79
C ALA A 293 -8.42 21.77 -1.66
N THR A 294 -8.88 22.38 -2.76
CA THR A 294 -10.12 23.17 -2.78
C THR A 294 -11.34 22.29 -2.61
N ASP A 295 -11.38 21.14 -3.27
CA ASP A 295 -12.48 20.19 -3.16
C ASP A 295 -12.50 19.51 -1.76
N ALA A 296 -11.33 19.23 -1.18
CA ALA A 296 -11.20 18.62 0.15
C ALA A 296 -11.53 19.59 1.31
N LEU A 297 -11.03 20.83 1.26
CA LEU A 297 -11.07 21.76 2.40
C LEU A 297 -12.00 22.96 2.21
N GLY A 298 -12.45 23.19 0.98
CA GLY A 298 -13.13 24.40 0.55
C GLY A 298 -12.17 25.57 0.27
N PRO A 299 -12.54 26.49 -0.64
CA PRO A 299 -11.64 27.53 -1.16
C PRO A 299 -11.17 28.55 -0.11
N LEU A 300 -11.91 28.71 0.99
CA LEU A 300 -11.54 29.63 2.07
C LEU A 300 -10.42 29.10 2.96
N ARG A 301 -10.18 27.79 2.95
CA ARG A 301 -9.12 27.12 3.70
C ARG A 301 -7.89 26.79 2.86
N VAL A 302 -7.87 27.21 1.59
CA VAL A 302 -6.74 26.99 0.68
C VAL A 302 -6.16 28.34 0.30
N ARG A 303 -4.85 28.53 0.50
CA ARG A 303 -4.14 29.77 0.14
C ARG A 303 -3.17 29.51 -0.99
N ALA A 304 -3.29 30.27 -2.07
CA ALA A 304 -2.37 30.18 -3.20
C ALA A 304 -1.18 31.12 -3.01
N LEU A 305 0.02 30.62 -3.26
CA LEU A 305 1.20 31.44 -3.50
C LEU A 305 1.51 31.36 -4.99
N VAL A 306 1.19 32.41 -5.75
CA VAL A 306 1.36 32.42 -7.21
C VAL A 306 2.81 32.74 -7.57
N ARG A 307 3.48 31.83 -8.26
CA ARG A 307 4.84 32.01 -8.78
C ARG A 307 4.80 32.66 -10.15
N LEU A 308 5.30 33.89 -10.27
CA LEU A 308 5.40 34.58 -11.55
C LEU A 308 6.74 34.26 -12.24
N THR A 309 6.66 33.80 -13.48
CA THR A 309 7.80 33.43 -14.34
C THR A 309 8.31 34.61 -15.16
N GLY A 310 7.51 35.69 -15.27
CA GLY A 310 7.80 36.83 -16.13
C GLY A 310 7.43 36.60 -17.60
N ASP A 311 6.90 35.42 -17.94
CA ASP A 311 6.23 35.15 -19.21
C ASP A 311 4.73 35.36 -19.01
N ALA A 312 4.18 36.38 -19.69
CA ALA A 312 2.78 36.77 -19.54
C ALA A 312 1.78 35.64 -19.86
N ARG A 313 2.13 34.69 -20.74
CA ARG A 313 1.27 33.56 -21.07
C ARG A 313 1.27 32.56 -19.93
N ARG A 314 2.44 32.18 -19.43
CA ARG A 314 2.58 31.22 -18.32
C ARG A 314 1.96 31.77 -17.05
N ASP A 315 2.21 33.04 -16.75
CA ASP A 315 1.65 33.70 -15.56
C ASP A 315 0.10 33.77 -15.62
N ALA A 316 -0.47 33.94 -16.81
CA ALA A 316 -1.93 33.94 -16.99
C ALA A 316 -2.60 32.60 -16.67
N VAL A 317 -1.91 31.46 -16.86
CA VAL A 317 -2.39 30.12 -16.52
C VAL A 317 -2.58 29.99 -15.00
N ALA A 318 -1.54 30.31 -14.23
CA ALA A 318 -1.58 30.26 -12.77
C ALA A 318 -2.67 31.18 -12.20
N GLU A 319 -2.76 32.41 -12.70
CA GLU A 319 -3.80 33.35 -12.27
C GLU A 319 -5.21 32.92 -12.66
N ALA A 320 -5.39 32.24 -13.81
CA ALA A 320 -6.70 31.78 -14.25
C ALA A 320 -7.29 30.75 -13.28
N LEU A 321 -6.47 29.81 -12.79
CA LEU A 321 -6.89 28.84 -11.79
C LEU A 321 -7.29 29.50 -10.48
N VAL A 322 -6.43 30.37 -9.94
CA VAL A 322 -6.70 31.07 -8.68
C VAL A 322 -8.03 31.84 -8.75
N ARG A 323 -8.32 32.48 -9.89
CA ARG A 323 -9.61 33.14 -10.14
C ARG A 323 -10.77 32.14 -10.22
N ALA A 324 -10.60 31.03 -10.92
CA ALA A 324 -11.63 30.01 -11.09
C ALA A 324 -12.02 29.35 -9.75
N LEU A 325 -11.01 29.00 -8.93
CA LEU A 325 -11.16 28.40 -7.60
C LEU A 325 -11.49 29.43 -6.50
N ARG A 326 -11.35 30.73 -6.78
CA ARG A 326 -11.59 31.84 -5.85
C ARG A 326 -10.71 31.77 -4.60
N LEU A 327 -9.43 31.43 -4.80
CA LEU A 327 -8.48 31.27 -3.71
C LEU A 327 -7.96 32.63 -3.23
N PRO A 328 -7.82 32.84 -1.91
CA PRO A 328 -6.95 33.88 -1.39
C PRO A 328 -5.50 33.68 -1.89
N ASP A 329 -4.91 34.69 -2.53
CA ASP A 329 -3.57 34.60 -3.11
C ASP A 329 -2.57 35.66 -2.61
N GLU A 330 -1.30 35.26 -2.55
CA GLU A 330 -0.13 36.13 -2.50
C GLU A 330 0.77 35.85 -3.71
N ARG A 331 1.56 36.83 -4.15
CA ARG A 331 2.41 36.70 -5.35
C ARG A 331 3.88 36.72 -4.99
N VAL A 332 4.67 35.86 -5.64
CA VAL A 332 6.13 35.90 -5.63
C VAL A 332 6.61 36.36 -6.99
N GLU A 333 7.10 37.60 -7.03
CA GLU A 333 7.73 38.13 -8.24
C GLU A 333 9.05 37.41 -8.53
N ARG A 334 9.35 37.22 -9.82
CA ARG A 334 10.64 36.70 -10.27
C ARG A 334 11.76 37.64 -9.85
N LEU A 335 12.66 37.17 -8.98
CA LEU A 335 13.91 37.87 -8.72
C LEU A 335 14.84 37.60 -9.92
N ALA A 336 14.93 38.56 -10.85
CA ALA A 336 15.85 38.47 -11.98
C ALA A 336 17.31 38.57 -11.46
N PRO A 337 18.17 37.57 -11.72
CA PRO A 337 19.60 37.75 -11.53
C PRO A 337 20.13 38.78 -12.54
N ALA A 338 21.22 39.46 -12.20
CA ALA A 338 21.85 40.45 -13.06
C ALA A 338 22.38 39.87 -14.40
N ASP A 339 22.53 38.54 -14.51
CA ASP A 339 23.14 37.84 -15.66
C ASP A 339 22.33 36.61 -16.14
N GLY A 340 21.02 36.78 -16.38
CA GLY A 340 20.15 35.73 -16.91
C GLY A 340 19.36 34.99 -15.83
N ALA A 341 18.15 34.57 -16.17
CA ALA A 341 17.21 34.08 -15.17
C ALA A 341 17.44 32.60 -14.83
N ASP A 342 17.74 32.36 -13.56
CA ASP A 342 17.87 31.04 -12.94
C ASP A 342 16.49 30.58 -12.45
N GLU A 343 15.85 29.67 -13.19
CA GLU A 343 14.54 29.09 -12.85
C GLU A 343 14.58 28.27 -11.56
N GLU A 344 15.72 27.63 -11.25
CA GLU A 344 15.91 26.82 -10.06
C GLU A 344 15.94 27.72 -8.82
N LEU A 345 16.78 28.76 -8.85
CA LEU A 345 16.81 29.78 -7.79
C LEU A 345 15.45 30.45 -7.61
N SER A 346 14.73 30.75 -8.70
CA SER A 346 13.40 31.35 -8.61
C SER A 346 12.38 30.44 -7.92
N ARG A 347 12.48 29.11 -8.12
CA ARG A 347 11.64 28.13 -7.45
C ARG A 347 12.02 28.00 -5.98
N ASP A 348 13.30 27.87 -5.65
CA ASP A 348 13.78 27.79 -4.25
C ASP A 348 13.36 29.00 -3.42
N LEU A 349 13.38 30.20 -4.00
CA LEU A 349 12.92 31.42 -3.36
C LEU A 349 11.40 31.40 -3.14
N ALA A 350 10.63 30.84 -4.07
CA ALA A 350 9.18 30.69 -3.92
C ALA A 350 8.83 29.67 -2.83
N GLU A 351 9.59 28.58 -2.72
CA GLU A 351 9.48 27.58 -1.65
C GLU A 351 9.80 28.21 -0.28
N ALA A 352 10.86 29.01 -0.17
CA ALA A 352 11.16 29.76 1.05
C ALA A 352 10.02 30.71 1.45
N ARG A 353 9.31 31.30 0.47
CA ARG A 353 8.12 32.13 0.70
C ARG A 353 6.90 31.30 1.09
N LEU A 354 6.71 30.12 0.52
CA LEU A 354 5.66 29.17 0.91
C LEU A 354 5.84 28.76 2.38
N ALA A 355 7.07 28.43 2.79
CA ALA A 355 7.38 28.13 4.20
C ALA A 355 7.07 29.32 5.13
N ALA A 356 7.33 30.56 4.68
CA ALA A 356 7.02 31.75 5.45
C ALA A 356 5.50 32.03 5.53
N LEU A 357 4.75 31.74 4.46
CA LEU A 357 3.29 31.80 4.43
C LEU A 357 2.67 30.77 5.38
N ALA A 358 3.11 29.51 5.28
CA ALA A 358 2.70 28.42 6.16
C ALA A 358 2.88 28.78 7.64
N ARG A 359 4.09 29.20 8.05
CA ARG A 359 4.36 29.62 9.44
C ARG A 359 3.50 30.79 9.91
N ARG A 360 3.30 31.79 9.05
CA ARG A 360 2.49 32.98 9.39
C ARG A 360 1.02 32.63 9.60
N THR A 361 0.55 31.60 8.91
CA THR A 361 -0.87 31.25 8.84
C THR A 361 -1.27 30.02 9.63
N GLY A 362 -0.32 29.16 9.99
CA GLY A 362 -0.57 27.82 10.54
C GLY A 362 -1.14 26.83 9.53
N ALA A 363 -1.07 27.14 8.22
CA ALA A 363 -1.53 26.25 7.16
C ALA A 363 -0.47 25.23 6.78
N VAL A 364 -0.89 24.05 6.32
CA VAL A 364 0.00 22.98 5.84
C VAL A 364 0.52 23.34 4.45
N PRO A 365 1.85 23.44 4.24
CA PRO A 365 2.41 23.65 2.91
C PRO A 365 2.32 22.35 2.10
N LEU A 366 1.62 22.41 0.97
CA LEU A 366 1.47 21.30 0.03
C LEU A 366 2.47 21.43 -1.11
N GLY A 367 3.09 20.31 -1.46
CA GLY A 367 3.92 20.17 -2.65
C GLY A 367 3.13 19.61 -3.83
N SER A 368 3.72 19.72 -5.02
CA SER A 368 3.12 19.28 -6.27
C SER A 368 4.01 18.33 -7.05
N ASP A 369 4.98 17.70 -6.38
CA ASP A 369 5.83 16.69 -7.01
C ASP A 369 5.01 15.40 -7.12
N ASP A 370 4.79 14.94 -8.36
CA ASP A 370 4.19 13.64 -8.68
C ASP A 370 5.19 12.48 -8.52
N LYS A 371 4.75 11.21 -8.54
CA LYS A 371 5.61 10.03 -8.38
C LYS A 371 6.73 10.01 -9.43
N THR A 372 6.43 10.40 -10.67
CA THR A 372 7.44 10.55 -11.75
C THR A 372 8.46 11.65 -11.43
N ALA A 373 8.03 12.79 -10.88
CA ALA A 373 8.89 13.89 -10.46
C ALA A 373 9.81 13.47 -9.32
N LEU A 374 9.25 12.81 -8.29
CA LEU A 374 10.01 12.29 -7.16
C LEU A 374 11.03 11.23 -7.62
N ALA A 375 10.66 10.40 -8.59
CA ALA A 375 11.54 9.39 -9.16
C ALA A 375 12.66 9.99 -10.03
N LEU A 376 12.37 11.00 -10.86
CA LEU A 376 13.26 11.38 -11.98
C LEU A 376 13.73 12.84 -11.99
N ASP A 377 12.94 13.78 -11.49
CA ASP A 377 13.21 15.21 -11.63
C ASP A 377 14.23 15.69 -10.58
N GLY A 378 15.25 16.40 -11.05
CA GLY A 378 16.55 16.47 -10.39
C GLY A 378 16.68 17.31 -9.11
N ARG A 379 17.59 16.79 -8.26
CA ARG A 379 18.56 17.41 -7.32
C ARG A 379 18.08 18.55 -6.43
N ALA A 380 18.13 18.31 -5.12
CA ALA A 380 18.28 19.30 -4.03
C ALA A 380 17.40 20.56 -4.06
N ARG A 381 16.29 20.59 -4.80
CA ARG A 381 15.31 21.68 -4.69
C ARG A 381 14.85 21.79 -3.25
N ALA A 382 14.89 23.00 -2.71
CA ALA A 382 14.28 23.24 -1.42
C ALA A 382 12.78 22.94 -1.55
N SER A 383 12.25 22.11 -0.67
CA SER A 383 10.81 21.91 -0.57
C SER A 383 10.36 22.47 0.76
N ALA A 384 9.39 23.38 0.75
CA ALA A 384 8.67 23.77 1.95
C ALA A 384 7.55 22.79 2.29
N ALA A 385 7.18 21.91 1.37
CA ALA A 385 6.06 20.99 1.51
C ALA A 385 6.27 20.03 2.69
N CYS A 386 5.23 19.89 3.50
CA CYS A 386 5.14 18.85 4.52
C CYS A 386 4.40 17.62 3.99
N LEU A 387 3.54 17.81 2.98
CA LEU A 387 2.74 16.77 2.33
C LEU A 387 2.84 16.93 0.80
N GLN A 388 3.02 15.82 0.10
CA GLN A 388 2.96 15.68 -1.36
C GLN A 388 1.70 14.87 -1.70
N PRO A 389 0.54 15.52 -1.92
CA PRO A 389 -0.72 14.79 -2.00
C PRO A 389 -0.78 13.84 -3.19
N ILE A 390 -0.12 14.19 -4.29
CA ILE A 390 -0.03 13.38 -5.51
C ILE A 390 1.32 12.68 -5.65
N GLY A 391 2.11 12.62 -4.56
CA GLY A 391 3.47 12.09 -4.57
C GLY A 391 3.56 10.61 -4.94
N ASP A 392 2.44 9.89 -4.82
CA ASP A 392 2.35 8.47 -5.17
C ASP A 392 1.49 8.21 -6.42
N LEU A 393 1.24 9.25 -7.24
CA LEU A 393 0.63 9.10 -8.56
C LEU A 393 1.62 9.39 -9.67
N TYR A 394 1.63 8.57 -10.71
CA TYR A 394 2.42 8.85 -11.91
C TYR A 394 1.89 10.07 -12.66
N ARG A 395 2.78 10.75 -13.37
CA ARG A 395 2.44 11.99 -14.07
C ARG A 395 1.40 11.76 -15.18
N SER A 396 1.39 10.60 -15.83
CA SER A 396 0.31 10.20 -16.73
C SER A 396 -1.06 10.23 -16.04
N ASP A 397 -1.13 9.76 -14.80
CA ASP A 397 -2.37 9.68 -14.02
C ASP A 397 -2.77 11.06 -13.49
N VAL A 398 -1.81 11.90 -13.11
CA VAL A 398 -2.04 13.32 -12.79
C VAL A 398 -2.70 14.04 -13.97
N VAL A 399 -2.23 13.80 -15.20
CA VAL A 399 -2.85 14.37 -16.41
C VAL A 399 -4.26 13.82 -16.62
N ALA A 400 -4.45 12.51 -16.46
CA ALA A 400 -5.75 11.86 -16.61
C ALA A 400 -6.77 12.39 -15.58
N LEU A 401 -6.38 12.51 -14.32
CA LEU A 401 -7.20 13.06 -13.23
C LEU A 401 -7.55 14.53 -13.46
N ALA A 402 -6.61 15.35 -13.94
CA ALA A 402 -6.90 16.75 -14.28
C ALA A 402 -7.97 16.85 -15.38
N HIS A 403 -7.89 16.00 -16.41
CA HIS A 403 -8.89 15.93 -17.46
C HIS A 403 -10.24 15.45 -16.94
N LEU A 404 -10.26 14.34 -16.19
CA LEU A 404 -11.47 13.82 -15.54
C LEU A 404 -12.14 14.92 -14.73
N ARG A 405 -11.39 15.60 -13.84
CA ARG A 405 -11.93 16.62 -12.96
C ARG A 405 -12.53 17.80 -13.74
N ASN A 406 -11.95 18.14 -14.88
CA ASN A 406 -12.47 19.18 -15.77
C ASN A 406 -13.77 18.77 -16.49
N THR A 407 -14.08 17.47 -16.63
CA THR A 407 -15.39 17.02 -17.13
C THR A 407 -16.53 17.36 -16.17
N ILE A 408 -16.24 17.41 -14.87
CA ILE A 408 -17.20 17.77 -13.81
C ILE A 408 -17.31 19.29 -13.70
N SER A 409 -16.18 19.98 -13.56
CA SER A 409 -16.11 21.44 -13.57
C SER A 409 -14.76 21.92 -14.12
N PRO A 410 -14.73 22.65 -15.26
CA PRO A 410 -13.51 22.97 -16.01
C PRO A 410 -12.75 24.14 -15.38
N VAL A 411 -12.12 23.90 -14.23
CA VAL A 411 -11.37 24.92 -13.47
C VAL A 411 -9.88 24.93 -13.79
N ILE A 412 -9.31 23.77 -14.18
CA ILE A 412 -7.90 23.65 -14.54
C ILE A 412 -7.73 24.16 -15.98
N PRO A 413 -6.89 25.19 -16.23
CA PRO A 413 -6.68 25.71 -17.58
C PRO A 413 -6.13 24.66 -18.54
N ALA A 414 -6.66 24.62 -19.76
CA ALA A 414 -6.26 23.65 -20.79
C ALA A 414 -4.83 23.84 -21.32
N ASP A 415 -4.22 25.00 -21.05
CA ASP A 415 -2.85 25.33 -21.42
C ASP A 415 -1.83 25.10 -20.27
N ALA A 416 -2.26 24.48 -19.17
CA ALA A 416 -1.35 24.01 -18.13
C ALA A 416 -0.28 23.08 -18.71
N ALA A 417 0.98 23.35 -18.38
CA ALA A 417 2.12 22.65 -18.89
C ALA A 417 2.30 21.29 -18.20
N VAL A 418 2.51 20.24 -19.00
CA VAL A 418 2.95 18.93 -18.50
C VAL A 418 4.49 18.91 -18.52
N PRO A 419 5.17 18.85 -17.36
CA PRO A 419 6.63 18.84 -17.33
C PRO A 419 7.19 17.59 -18.00
N ARG A 420 8.26 17.74 -18.77
CA ARG A 420 8.98 16.59 -19.34
C ARG A 420 9.87 15.96 -18.27
N PRO A 421 9.88 14.62 -18.09
CA PRO A 421 10.78 13.96 -17.15
C PRO A 421 12.26 14.27 -17.44
N GLU A 422 13.04 14.59 -16.40
CA GLU A 422 14.46 14.93 -16.51
C GLU A 422 15.35 13.67 -16.57
N LEU A 423 15.39 13.02 -17.73
CA LEU A 423 16.27 11.87 -17.96
C LEU A 423 17.65 12.28 -18.51
N PRO A 424 18.75 11.61 -18.08
CA PRO A 424 20.10 11.89 -18.56
C PRO A 424 20.37 11.30 -19.96
N LEU A 425 19.38 11.30 -20.87
CA LEU A 425 19.50 10.74 -22.22
C LEU A 425 18.64 11.49 -23.25
N SER A 426 19.14 11.56 -24.48
CA SER A 426 18.38 11.98 -25.68
C SER A 426 17.63 10.83 -26.36
N GLY A 427 17.61 9.64 -25.73
CA GLY A 427 17.04 8.42 -26.29
C GLY A 427 15.52 8.34 -26.18
N LEU A 428 14.92 9.09 -25.26
CA LEU A 428 13.48 9.07 -25.00
C LEU A 428 12.67 9.51 -26.22
N GLU A 429 13.17 10.46 -27.02
CA GLU A 429 12.52 10.90 -28.26
C GLU A 429 12.38 9.76 -29.28
N ARG A 430 13.22 8.72 -29.18
CA ARG A 430 13.21 7.57 -30.08
C ARG A 430 12.35 6.42 -29.57
N SER A 431 11.89 6.43 -28.32
CA SER A 431 11.03 5.35 -27.80
C SER A 431 9.63 5.43 -28.39
N HIS A 432 9.03 6.63 -28.38
CA HIS A 432 7.66 6.84 -28.86
C HIS A 432 7.47 8.18 -29.58
N PRO A 433 6.50 8.27 -30.52
CA PRO A 433 6.35 9.44 -31.40
C PRO A 433 5.77 10.67 -30.70
N THR A 434 4.85 10.52 -29.75
CA THR A 434 4.17 11.64 -29.08
C THR A 434 4.70 11.88 -27.67
N PRO A 435 4.63 13.12 -27.13
CA PRO A 435 4.99 13.40 -25.74
C PRO A 435 4.22 12.54 -24.73
N GLU A 436 2.93 12.30 -24.96
CA GLU A 436 2.04 11.54 -24.08
C GLU A 436 2.45 10.07 -24.06
N ALA A 437 2.75 9.47 -25.21
CA ALA A 437 3.21 8.09 -25.28
C ALA A 437 4.60 7.91 -24.65
N ARG A 438 5.48 8.93 -24.77
CA ARG A 438 6.78 8.92 -24.08
C ARG A 438 6.62 9.00 -22.57
N LEU A 439 5.68 9.80 -22.08
CA LEU A 439 5.38 9.88 -20.66
C LEU A 439 4.81 8.56 -20.13
N GLY A 440 3.79 8.01 -20.79
CA GLY A 440 3.21 6.73 -20.43
C GLY A 440 4.22 5.58 -20.44
N PHE A 441 5.20 5.61 -21.35
CA PHE A 441 6.30 4.64 -21.32
C PHE A 441 7.24 4.81 -20.12
N VAL A 442 7.55 6.05 -19.73
CA VAL A 442 8.38 6.32 -18.55
C VAL A 442 7.68 5.79 -17.29
N ASP A 443 6.40 6.12 -17.14
CA ASP A 443 5.61 5.74 -15.98
C ASP A 443 5.39 4.22 -15.94
N LEU A 444 5.18 3.57 -17.09
CA LEU A 444 5.12 2.11 -17.19
C LEU A 444 6.43 1.42 -16.76
N VAL A 445 7.60 1.97 -17.14
CA VAL A 445 8.89 1.40 -16.70
C VAL A 445 9.08 1.58 -15.20
N LEU A 446 8.65 2.71 -14.65
CA LEU A 446 8.68 2.93 -13.20
C LEU A 446 7.74 1.95 -12.50
N SER A 447 6.51 1.79 -12.97
CA SER A 447 5.52 0.91 -12.33
C SER A 447 5.91 -0.55 -12.39
N SER A 448 6.49 -0.97 -13.52
CA SER A 448 7.03 -2.31 -13.69
C SER A 448 8.18 -2.60 -12.71
N TYR A 449 8.98 -1.59 -12.36
CA TYR A 449 10.15 -1.77 -11.51
C TYR A 449 9.85 -1.57 -10.02
N VAL A 450 8.88 -0.71 -9.68
CA VAL A 450 8.56 -0.33 -8.30
C VAL A 450 7.41 -1.18 -7.76
N GLU A 451 6.24 -1.16 -8.38
CA GLU A 451 5.03 -1.85 -7.92
C GLU A 451 5.07 -3.34 -8.28
N TRP A 452 5.37 -3.67 -9.55
CA TRP A 452 5.41 -5.06 -10.01
C TRP A 452 6.75 -5.77 -9.78
N GLU A 453 7.73 -5.05 -9.22
CA GLU A 453 9.05 -5.56 -8.84
C GLU A 453 9.80 -6.36 -9.93
N LEU A 454 9.51 -6.07 -11.20
CA LEU A 454 10.08 -6.83 -12.31
C LEU A 454 11.58 -6.55 -12.43
N PRO A 455 12.42 -7.60 -12.58
CA PRO A 455 13.83 -7.44 -12.89
C PRO A 455 14.02 -6.60 -14.16
N VAL A 456 15.08 -5.77 -14.20
CA VAL A 456 15.38 -4.91 -15.36
C VAL A 456 15.42 -5.69 -16.67
N SER A 457 15.89 -6.93 -16.62
CA SER A 457 15.95 -7.80 -17.78
C SER A 457 14.55 -8.22 -18.30
N ASP A 458 13.56 -8.43 -17.43
CA ASP A 458 12.18 -8.73 -17.85
C ASP A 458 11.54 -7.50 -18.49
N ILE A 459 11.69 -6.33 -17.85
CA ILE A 459 11.20 -5.06 -18.39
C ILE A 459 11.76 -4.81 -19.80
N VAL A 460 13.07 -5.01 -20.00
CA VAL A 460 13.69 -4.83 -21.31
C VAL A 460 13.21 -5.88 -22.32
N SER A 461 13.02 -7.12 -21.90
CA SER A 461 12.54 -8.18 -22.79
C SER A 461 11.11 -7.94 -23.29
N GLU A 462 10.23 -7.44 -22.42
CA GLU A 462 8.82 -7.21 -22.72
C GLU A 462 8.56 -5.86 -23.37
N ARG A 463 9.25 -4.82 -22.91
CA ARG A 463 8.97 -3.41 -23.29
C ARG A 463 9.99 -2.85 -24.29
N GLY A 464 11.14 -3.51 -24.46
CA GLY A 464 12.24 -3.04 -25.32
C GLY A 464 12.96 -1.81 -24.76
N HIS A 465 13.63 -1.08 -25.64
CA HIS A 465 14.30 0.20 -25.34
C HIS A 465 15.29 0.16 -24.15
N GLU A 466 16.19 -0.84 -24.13
CA GLU A 466 17.17 -1.08 -23.06
C GLU A 466 17.88 0.18 -22.55
N GLU A 467 18.36 1.06 -23.44
CA GLU A 467 19.03 2.31 -23.06
C GLU A 467 18.13 3.22 -22.21
N VAL A 468 16.84 3.30 -22.55
CA VAL A 468 15.86 4.15 -21.85
C VAL A 468 15.49 3.53 -20.51
N VAL A 469 15.23 2.22 -20.46
CA VAL A 469 14.91 1.50 -19.22
C VAL A 469 16.05 1.67 -18.20
N ASN A 470 17.29 1.40 -18.61
CA ASN A 470 18.45 1.55 -17.73
C ASN A 470 18.64 3.00 -17.24
N ALA A 471 18.31 4.00 -18.06
CA ALA A 471 18.39 5.40 -17.64
C ALA A 471 17.30 5.79 -16.65
N ILE A 472 16.08 5.28 -16.81
CA ILE A 472 14.98 5.51 -15.86
C ILE A 472 15.33 4.88 -14.51
N VAL A 473 15.64 3.58 -14.48
CA VAL A 473 16.00 2.86 -13.24
C VAL A 473 17.26 3.45 -12.61
N GLY A 474 18.27 3.76 -13.43
CA GLY A 474 19.50 4.39 -12.97
C GLY A 474 19.26 5.77 -12.35
N ARG A 475 18.34 6.55 -12.91
CA ARG A 475 17.98 7.88 -12.40
C ARG A 475 17.16 7.80 -11.12
N LEU A 476 16.20 6.88 -11.05
CA LEU A 476 15.44 6.57 -9.82
C LEU A 476 16.40 6.34 -8.65
N ARG A 477 17.37 5.45 -8.82
CA ARG A 477 18.39 5.14 -7.80
C ARG A 477 19.29 6.33 -7.46
N ASP A 478 19.68 7.13 -8.46
CA ASP A 478 20.51 8.32 -8.24
C ASP A 478 19.82 9.39 -7.36
N LEU A 479 18.49 9.38 -7.31
CA LEU A 479 17.68 10.34 -6.55
C LEU A 479 17.17 9.82 -5.21
N ASP A 480 17.48 8.59 -4.79
CA ASP A 480 17.05 8.01 -3.51
C ASP A 480 17.32 8.95 -2.32
N SER A 481 18.52 9.51 -2.27
CA SER A 481 18.90 10.42 -1.18
C SER A 481 18.14 11.75 -1.19
N ALA A 482 17.71 12.22 -2.37
CA ALA A 482 16.99 13.47 -2.54
C ALA A 482 15.49 13.35 -2.22
N ARG A 483 14.91 12.14 -2.31
CA ARG A 483 13.50 11.89 -1.97
C ARG A 483 13.22 12.00 -0.48
N VAL A 484 14.20 11.72 0.38
CA VAL A 484 14.06 11.73 1.85
C VAL A 484 13.61 13.10 2.39
N THR A 485 13.86 14.19 1.68
CA THR A 485 13.51 15.55 2.12
C THR A 485 12.17 16.05 1.59
N ARG A 486 11.31 15.20 1.01
CA ARG A 486 10.14 15.62 0.23
C ARG A 486 8.82 15.70 1.01
N GLY A 487 8.81 15.28 2.28
CA GLY A 487 7.63 15.27 3.14
C GLY A 487 6.88 13.94 3.08
N LEU A 488 5.73 13.88 3.76
CA LEU A 488 4.80 12.76 3.70
C LEU A 488 4.17 12.69 2.31
N VAL A 489 3.83 11.49 1.84
CA VAL A 489 3.02 11.27 0.63
C VAL A 489 1.68 10.68 1.06
N LEU A 490 0.61 10.95 0.31
CA LEU A 490 -0.57 10.09 0.40
C LEU A 490 -0.28 8.84 -0.43
N GLU A 491 -0.42 7.68 0.20
CA GLU A 491 -0.11 6.38 -0.41
C GLU A 491 -1.31 5.93 -1.25
N LEU A 492 -1.05 5.64 -2.52
CA LEU A 492 -2.04 5.30 -3.53
C LEU A 492 -1.54 4.21 -4.46
N SER A 493 -0.53 3.45 -4.04
CA SER A 493 0.01 2.33 -4.79
C SER A 493 0.34 1.18 -3.86
N SER A 494 0.40 -0.03 -4.42
CA SER A 494 0.86 -1.24 -3.71
C SER A 494 2.27 -1.09 -3.14
N LYS A 495 3.11 -0.26 -3.77
CA LYS A 495 4.48 0.02 -3.33
C LYS A 495 4.91 1.44 -3.60
N THR A 496 5.24 2.15 -2.52
CA THR A 496 5.71 3.54 -2.56
C THR A 496 7.19 3.63 -2.96
N LEU A 497 7.62 4.82 -3.40
CA LEU A 497 9.05 5.11 -3.64
C LEU A 497 9.90 5.09 -2.35
N ALA A 498 9.27 5.18 -1.18
CA ALA A 498 9.94 5.12 0.12
C ALA A 498 10.31 3.67 0.47
N GLU A 499 9.42 2.73 0.16
CA GLU A 499 9.62 1.29 0.35
C GLU A 499 10.59 0.72 -0.69
N ALA A 500 10.47 1.12 -1.96
CA ALA A 500 11.35 0.68 -3.05
C ALA A 500 12.78 1.30 -3.04
N ARG A 501 13.22 1.86 -1.91
CA ARG A 501 14.52 2.53 -1.80
C ARG A 501 15.68 1.54 -1.80
N SER A 502 16.76 1.90 -2.49
CA SER A 502 18.03 1.19 -2.42
C SER A 502 18.88 1.65 -1.23
N PRO A 503 19.82 0.81 -0.74
CA PRO A 503 20.81 1.23 0.22
C PRO A 503 21.59 2.47 -0.25
N ARG A 504 21.77 3.44 0.65
CA ARG A 504 22.50 4.67 0.34
C ARG A 504 23.95 4.36 -0.04
N GLY A 505 24.38 4.88 -1.19
CA GLY A 505 25.73 4.67 -1.70
C GLY A 505 25.95 3.32 -2.38
N LEU A 506 24.88 2.57 -2.67
CA LEU A 506 24.96 1.35 -3.47
C LEU A 506 25.59 1.68 -4.84
N ALA A 507 26.80 1.18 -5.06
CA ALA A 507 27.53 1.36 -6.31
C ALA A 507 27.06 0.40 -7.42
N TRP A 508 26.34 -0.66 -7.04
CA TRP A 508 25.85 -1.66 -7.97
C TRP A 508 24.71 -1.12 -8.83
N ARG A 509 24.78 -1.39 -10.14
CA ARG A 509 23.71 -1.12 -11.09
C ARG A 509 23.34 -2.43 -11.75
N ASP A 510 22.04 -2.67 -11.83
CA ASP A 510 21.56 -3.79 -12.62
C ASP A 510 21.76 -3.51 -14.11
N ARG A 511 21.76 -4.57 -14.91
CA ARG A 511 21.79 -4.49 -16.38
C ARG A 511 20.86 -5.56 -16.95
N ALA A 512 20.33 -5.29 -18.14
CA ALA A 512 19.68 -6.34 -18.91
C ALA A 512 20.68 -7.48 -19.17
N ARG A 513 20.24 -8.70 -18.92
CA ARG A 513 20.99 -9.94 -19.13
C ARG A 513 20.32 -10.74 -20.24
N ALA A 514 21.14 -11.41 -21.04
CA ALA A 514 20.66 -12.27 -22.11
C ALA A 514 20.01 -13.55 -21.54
N ASP A 515 19.12 -14.18 -22.30
CA ASP A 515 18.34 -15.32 -21.83
C ASP A 515 19.21 -16.52 -21.41
N ASP A 516 20.38 -16.69 -22.01
CA ASP A 516 21.38 -17.69 -21.65
C ASP A 516 22.02 -17.40 -20.27
N GLU A 517 22.39 -16.15 -19.99
CA GLU A 517 22.85 -15.71 -18.66
C GLU A 517 21.77 -15.96 -17.58
N ARG A 518 20.49 -15.77 -17.93
CA ARG A 518 19.34 -15.96 -17.01
C ARG A 518 18.94 -17.42 -16.85
N ALA A 519 19.01 -18.21 -17.92
CA ALA A 519 18.77 -19.65 -17.89
C ALA A 519 19.77 -20.37 -16.98
N MET A 520 21.00 -19.86 -16.87
CA MET A 520 22.00 -20.40 -15.94
C MET A 520 21.60 -20.19 -14.47
N GLY A 521 20.94 -19.09 -14.13
CA GLY A 521 20.38 -18.84 -12.80
C GLY A 521 19.14 -19.68 -12.52
N ARG A 522 18.19 -19.75 -13.46
CA ARG A 522 16.96 -20.57 -13.34
C ARG A 522 17.25 -22.07 -13.30
N ALA A 523 18.25 -22.54 -14.05
CA ALA A 523 18.67 -23.95 -14.02
C ALA A 523 19.36 -24.32 -12.70
N ALA A 524 20.01 -23.37 -12.02
CA ALA A 524 20.52 -23.58 -10.66
C ALA A 524 19.33 -23.75 -9.69
N GLU A 525 18.34 -22.85 -9.77
CA GLU A 525 17.12 -22.86 -8.95
C GLU A 525 16.30 -24.16 -9.10
N ALA A 526 16.12 -24.63 -10.34
CA ALA A 526 15.40 -25.88 -10.60
C ALA A 526 16.16 -27.11 -10.06
N LEU A 527 17.50 -27.07 -10.06
CA LEU A 527 18.35 -28.14 -9.48
C LEU A 527 18.33 -28.12 -7.95
N GLU A 528 18.10 -26.95 -7.35
CA GLU A 528 17.98 -26.73 -5.90
C GLU A 528 16.63 -27.24 -5.39
N ARG A 529 15.52 -26.87 -6.05
CA ARG A 529 14.18 -27.44 -5.78
C ARG A 529 14.15 -28.96 -5.94
N LEU A 530 14.91 -29.51 -6.91
CA LEU A 530 15.06 -30.96 -7.07
C LEU A 530 15.92 -31.60 -5.98
N ARG A 531 16.91 -30.89 -5.42
CA ARG A 531 17.74 -31.37 -4.31
C ARG A 531 17.00 -31.36 -2.98
N GLU A 532 16.23 -30.31 -2.72
CA GLU A 532 15.32 -30.20 -1.56
C GLU A 532 14.25 -31.30 -1.62
N ALA A 533 13.74 -31.62 -2.82
CA ALA A 533 12.86 -32.77 -3.03
C ALA A 533 13.57 -34.13 -2.87
N GLU A 534 14.89 -34.22 -3.11
CA GLU A 534 15.69 -35.45 -2.98
C GLU A 534 16.17 -35.73 -1.54
N GLU A 535 16.13 -34.76 -0.61
CA GLU A 535 16.40 -35.01 0.82
C GLU A 535 15.30 -35.86 1.50
N GLY A 536 14.19 -36.16 0.79
CA GLY A 536 13.21 -37.21 1.10
C GLY A 536 13.55 -38.63 0.63
N GLY A 537 14.71 -38.85 0.00
CA GLY A 537 15.34 -40.17 -0.18
C GLY A 537 15.34 -40.75 -1.60
N ALA A 538 16.52 -40.73 -2.25
CA ALA A 538 17.16 -41.87 -2.95
C ALA A 538 18.43 -41.39 -3.70
N GLU A 539 19.38 -42.30 -3.95
CA GLU A 539 20.72 -42.06 -4.51
C GLU A 539 20.77 -41.27 -5.84
N ALA A 540 21.61 -40.22 -5.87
CA ALA A 540 21.92 -39.43 -7.06
C ALA A 540 22.67 -40.24 -8.14
N PRO A 541 22.35 -40.07 -9.45
CA PRO A 541 23.08 -40.73 -10.52
C PRO A 541 24.41 -40.02 -10.85
N ALA A 542 25.38 -40.82 -11.28
CA ALA A 542 26.74 -40.41 -11.59
C ALA A 542 26.83 -39.35 -12.71
N VAL A 543 27.42 -38.20 -12.39
CA VAL A 543 27.78 -37.15 -13.36
C VAL A 543 28.97 -37.62 -14.22
N PRO A 544 28.90 -37.59 -15.56
CA PRO A 544 30.04 -37.92 -16.39
C PRO A 544 31.07 -36.77 -16.43
N ARG A 545 32.36 -37.15 -16.40
CA ARG A 545 33.50 -36.26 -16.66
C ARG A 545 33.92 -36.32 -18.13
N ALA A 546 34.05 -35.15 -18.78
CA ALA A 546 35.01 -34.80 -19.85
C ALA A 546 34.73 -33.34 -20.26
N SER A 547 35.55 -32.31 -19.98
CA SER A 547 36.89 -31.93 -20.48
C SER A 547 36.90 -31.19 -21.83
N SER A 548 36.91 -29.85 -21.79
CA SER A 548 37.93 -29.00 -22.46
C SER A 548 37.86 -27.54 -21.96
N PRO A 549 38.99 -26.80 -21.90
CA PRO A 549 39.04 -25.50 -21.24
C PRO A 549 38.87 -24.38 -22.27
N THR A 550 37.76 -23.64 -22.18
CA THR A 550 37.58 -22.21 -22.52
C THR A 550 36.08 -21.94 -22.69
N GLY A 551 35.38 -21.56 -21.61
CA GLY A 551 33.92 -21.29 -21.62
C GLY A 551 33.17 -22.07 -20.53
N GLU A 552 32.97 -23.37 -20.73
CA GLU A 552 32.12 -24.23 -19.88
C GLU A 552 32.55 -24.31 -18.40
N GLY A 553 33.86 -24.20 -18.11
CA GLY A 553 34.37 -24.19 -16.74
C GLY A 553 33.95 -22.94 -15.97
N HIS A 554 33.95 -21.78 -16.63
CA HIS A 554 33.54 -20.52 -16.02
C HIS A 554 32.03 -20.50 -15.77
N GLU A 555 31.24 -21.03 -16.70
CA GLU A 555 29.78 -21.17 -16.56
C GLU A 555 29.41 -22.09 -15.39
N ARG A 556 30.11 -23.22 -15.25
CA ARG A 556 29.94 -24.12 -14.10
C ARG A 556 30.34 -23.45 -12.79
N ASP A 557 31.50 -22.78 -12.76
CA ASP A 557 31.98 -22.09 -11.56
C ASP A 557 31.03 -20.96 -11.14
N VAL A 558 30.44 -20.23 -12.10
CA VAL A 558 29.43 -19.19 -11.84
C VAL A 558 28.13 -19.81 -11.34
N ARG A 559 27.67 -20.94 -11.91
CA ARG A 559 26.49 -21.65 -11.42
C ARG A 559 26.68 -22.15 -9.99
N ASP A 560 27.80 -22.80 -9.71
CA ASP A 560 28.14 -23.30 -8.37
C ASP A 560 28.23 -22.13 -7.37
N LEU A 561 28.83 -21.00 -7.77
CA LEU A 561 28.91 -19.79 -6.96
C LEU A 561 27.55 -19.13 -6.72
N LEU A 562 26.65 -19.11 -7.73
CA LEU A 562 25.29 -18.59 -7.57
C LEU A 562 24.48 -19.44 -6.60
N GLY A 563 24.64 -20.76 -6.63
CA GLY A 563 24.08 -21.66 -5.62
C GLY A 563 24.56 -21.29 -4.22
N TYR A 564 25.88 -21.23 -4.01
CA TYR A 564 26.42 -20.83 -2.69
C TYR A 564 25.93 -19.45 -2.23
N LEU A 565 25.89 -18.44 -3.11
CA LEU A 565 25.43 -17.10 -2.74
C LEU A 565 23.94 -17.10 -2.36
N ARG A 566 23.13 -17.96 -2.97
CA ARG A 566 21.71 -18.13 -2.64
C ARG A 566 21.53 -18.83 -1.31
N ASP A 567 22.22 -19.94 -1.08
CA ASP A 567 22.29 -20.66 0.20
C ASP A 567 22.59 -19.70 1.37
N PHE A 568 23.56 -18.81 1.18
CA PHE A 568 23.95 -17.82 2.20
C PHE A 568 23.01 -16.61 2.30
N SER A 569 22.17 -16.35 1.29
CA SER A 569 21.18 -15.27 1.32
C SER A 569 19.85 -15.70 1.94
N GLN A 570 19.50 -16.98 1.81
CA GLN A 570 18.30 -17.57 2.42
C GLN A 570 18.56 -18.16 3.82
N GLY A 571 19.82 -18.30 4.25
CA GLY A 571 20.21 -18.77 5.58
C GLY A 571 20.97 -17.73 6.41
N GLY A 572 20.37 -17.26 7.52
CA GLY A 572 20.99 -16.37 8.49
C GLY A 572 22.34 -16.89 9.02
N GLY A 573 23.44 -16.25 8.60
CA GLY A 573 24.79 -16.73 8.89
C GLY A 573 25.77 -15.71 9.41
N LEU A 574 25.35 -14.58 10.02
CA LEU A 574 26.23 -13.68 10.79
C LEU A 574 25.44 -12.86 11.82
N SER A 575 25.13 -13.42 12.99
CA SER A 575 24.75 -12.62 14.16
C SER A 575 26.00 -12.32 15.02
N PRO A 576 26.30 -11.04 15.35
CA PRO A 576 27.53 -10.65 16.03
C PRO A 576 27.40 -10.76 17.56
N LEU A 577 27.07 -11.94 18.09
CA LEU A 577 27.20 -12.25 19.51
C LEU A 577 27.68 -13.70 19.65
N GLY A 578 29.00 -13.86 19.76
CA GLY A 578 29.63 -15.17 19.77
C GLY A 578 29.47 -15.93 21.09
N GLN A 579 29.62 -17.26 21.01
CA GLN A 579 30.33 -18.04 22.03
C GLN A 579 31.14 -19.17 21.39
N PRO A 580 32.31 -19.52 21.97
CA PRO A 580 33.25 -20.45 21.38
C PRO A 580 32.91 -21.92 21.69
N THR A 581 33.29 -22.76 20.74
CA THR A 581 33.24 -24.23 20.71
C THR A 581 33.86 -24.94 21.92
N GLY A 582 33.18 -25.99 22.42
CA GLY A 582 33.71 -27.02 23.30
C GLY A 582 32.78 -28.26 23.39
N GLU A 583 33.26 -29.41 22.89
CA GLU A 583 32.63 -30.75 22.80
C GLU A 583 32.34 -31.46 24.16
N PRO A 584 31.90 -32.75 24.21
CA PRO A 584 30.77 -33.44 23.54
C PRO A 584 29.90 -34.25 24.54
N GLY A 585 28.60 -34.48 24.24
CA GLY A 585 27.83 -35.45 25.03
C GLY A 585 26.35 -35.62 24.70
N GLY A 586 26.02 -36.66 23.93
CA GLY A 586 24.89 -37.57 24.25
C GLY A 586 23.45 -37.15 23.94
N ARG A 587 23.01 -37.50 22.71
CA ARG A 587 21.72 -38.13 22.34
C ARG A 587 20.36 -37.46 22.67
N HIS A 588 19.63 -37.25 21.56
CA HIS A 588 18.18 -37.16 21.32
C HIS A 588 17.52 -35.78 21.38
N GLY A 589 16.90 -35.42 20.25
CA GLY A 589 16.05 -34.24 20.02
C GLY A 589 16.56 -33.42 18.85
N ALA A 590 16.00 -33.65 17.66
CA ALA A 590 16.27 -32.81 16.48
C ALA A 590 15.70 -31.40 16.69
N PRO A 591 16.43 -30.33 16.34
CA PRO A 591 15.90 -28.97 16.13
C PRO A 591 15.36 -28.87 14.69
N GLY A 592 14.29 -28.14 14.39
CA GLY A 592 14.17 -26.69 14.57
C GLY A 592 14.68 -26.03 13.29
N GLU A 593 13.81 -25.88 12.29
CA GLU A 593 14.11 -25.20 11.03
C GLU A 593 13.81 -23.69 11.12
N GLY A 594 14.59 -22.93 10.36
CA GLY A 594 14.89 -21.51 10.57
C GLY A 594 13.72 -20.54 10.31
N PRO A 595 13.92 -19.26 10.65
CA PRO A 595 12.92 -18.22 10.43
C PRO A 595 12.91 -17.81 8.95
N HIS A 596 11.76 -17.94 8.29
CA HIS A 596 11.48 -17.25 7.03
C HIS A 596 11.44 -15.72 7.26
N PRO A 597 11.80 -14.90 6.26
CA PRO A 597 11.76 -13.45 6.40
C PRO A 597 10.30 -13.00 6.54
N LEU A 598 10.02 -12.31 7.65
CA LEU A 598 8.73 -11.72 7.97
C LEU A 598 8.59 -10.37 7.26
N TRP A 599 7.52 -10.27 6.46
CA TRP A 599 7.06 -9.13 5.65
C TRP A 599 7.50 -9.15 4.18
N ASP A 600 6.85 -10.02 3.41
CA ASP A 600 6.47 -9.67 2.03
C ASP A 600 5.28 -8.70 2.11
N GLY A 601 5.28 -7.65 1.28
CA GLY A 601 4.12 -6.77 1.20
C GLY A 601 2.91 -7.55 0.65
N PRO A 602 1.66 -7.17 0.95
CA PRO A 602 0.45 -7.94 0.61
C PRO A 602 0.14 -8.06 -0.90
N PHE A 603 1.11 -7.72 -1.76
CA PHE A 603 1.00 -7.66 -3.22
C PHE A 603 2.12 -8.43 -3.94
N SER A 604 2.93 -9.24 -3.25
CA SER A 604 4.17 -9.80 -3.83
C SER A 604 3.96 -10.88 -4.90
N GLU A 605 2.74 -11.33 -5.15
CA GLU A 605 2.43 -12.20 -6.28
C GLU A 605 1.18 -11.73 -7.04
N ASN A 606 1.37 -10.74 -7.93
CA ASN A 606 0.48 -10.45 -9.06
C ASN A 606 1.27 -10.35 -10.36
#